data_AF-A0A662IGZ7-F1
#
_entry.id   AF-A0A662IGZ7-F1
#
_cell.length_a   1.000
_cell.length_b   1.000
_cell.length_c   1.000
_cell.angle_alpha   90.00
_cell.angle_beta   90.00
_cell.angle_gamma   90.00
#
_symmetry.space_group_name_H-M   'P 1'
#
loop_
_entity.id
_entity.type
_entity.pdbx_description
1 polymer ?
#
loop_
_entity_poly.entity_id
_entity_poly.type
_entity_poly.pdbx_seq_one_letter_code
_entity_poly.pdbx_strand_id
1 'polypeptide(L)'
;MRLYNPYDVSRSLDLELLVDISSTYTWIKRGRLEGLDIKPMTRWRFRTIEGRDIERGIGEVVMECLGERTTTIIVFAEDEDAEVLGIYSLEGLRLEVDPVTRRLRKVEALLAL
;
A
#
# COMPACT_ATOMS: atom_id res chain seq x y z
N MET A 1 -0.20 -9.57 4.99
CA MET A 1 -1.09 -9.17 3.88
C MET A 1 -0.56 -9.76 2.60
N ARG A 2 -1.39 -9.93 1.57
CA ARG A 2 -0.97 -10.49 0.29
C ARG A 2 -1.17 -9.48 -0.84
N LEU A 3 -0.17 -9.37 -1.71
CA LEU A 3 -0.25 -8.59 -2.93
C LEU A 3 -0.28 -9.49 -4.14
N TYR A 4 -0.98 -9.04 -5.16
CA TYR A 4 -1.09 -9.71 -6.45
C TYR A 4 -0.77 -8.72 -7.56
N ASN A 5 -0.15 -9.22 -8.63
CA ASN A 5 -0.14 -8.51 -9.89
C ASN A 5 -1.61 -8.39 -10.41
N PRO A 6 -2.08 -7.18 -10.76
CA PRO A 6 -3.46 -6.98 -11.21
C PRO A 6 -3.79 -7.71 -12.53
N TYR A 7 -2.78 -8.05 -13.33
CA TYR A 7 -2.93 -8.73 -14.62
C TYR A 7 -2.60 -10.22 -14.58
N ASP A 8 -2.00 -10.70 -13.48
CA ASP A 8 -1.65 -12.11 -13.28
C ASP A 8 -1.73 -12.47 -11.79
N VAL A 9 -2.90 -12.95 -11.35
CA VAL A 9 -3.14 -13.29 -9.94
C VAL A 9 -2.32 -14.50 -9.45
N SER A 10 -1.65 -15.24 -10.34
CA SER A 10 -0.72 -16.30 -9.91
C SER A 10 0.58 -15.72 -9.33
N ARG A 11 0.92 -14.48 -9.71
CA ARG A 11 2.04 -13.72 -9.15
C ARG A 11 1.58 -13.00 -7.91
N SER A 12 1.98 -13.53 -6.75
CA SER A 12 1.65 -12.96 -5.46
C SER A 12 2.80 -12.98 -4.49
N LEU A 13 2.73 -12.07 -3.51
CA LEU A 13 3.74 -11.91 -2.46
C LEU A 13 3.06 -11.65 -1.13
N ASP A 14 3.41 -12.44 -0.12
CA ASP A 14 3.04 -12.18 1.26
C ASP A 14 4.01 -11.17 1.89
N LEU A 15 3.45 -10.17 2.58
CA LEU A 15 4.16 -9.05 3.18
C LEU A 15 3.66 -8.75 4.60
N GLU A 16 4.56 -8.28 5.43
CA GLU A 16 4.25 -7.58 6.67
C GLU A 16 4.69 -6.12 6.49
N LEU A 17 3.74 -5.20 6.66
CA LEU A 17 3.98 -3.76 6.52
C LEU A 17 3.57 -3.06 7.81
N LEU A 18 4.32 -2.02 8.17
CA LEU A 18 3.90 -1.10 9.23
C LEU A 18 2.72 -0.27 8.74
N VAL A 19 1.69 -0.15 9.55
CA VAL A 19 0.55 0.73 9.24
C VAL A 19 0.97 2.17 9.56
N ASP A 20 0.93 3.03 8.55
CA ASP A 20 1.22 4.45 8.70
C ASP A 20 0.05 5.27 8.15
N ILE A 21 -0.82 5.70 9.07
CA ILE A 21 -1.97 6.56 8.75
C ILE A 21 -1.56 7.98 8.32
N SER A 22 -0.30 8.38 8.53
CA SER A 22 0.23 9.66 8.07
C SER A 22 0.76 9.60 6.63
N SER A 23 0.97 8.40 6.08
CA SER A 23 1.29 8.19 4.68
C SER A 23 0.02 8.02 3.85
N THR A 24 -0.17 8.86 2.84
CA THR A 24 -1.32 8.76 1.92
C THR A 24 -1.35 7.42 1.19
N TYR A 25 -0.21 6.98 0.66
CA TYR A 25 -0.10 5.80 -0.18
C TYR A 25 0.74 4.71 0.49
N THR A 26 0.58 3.48 0.02
CA THR A 26 1.41 2.34 0.43
C THR A 26 2.74 2.39 -0.32
N TRP A 27 3.84 2.18 0.38
CA TRP A 27 5.20 2.19 -0.14
C TRP A 27 5.78 0.79 -0.04
N ILE A 28 6.29 0.26 -1.16
CA ILE A 28 6.88 -1.07 -1.22
C ILE A 28 8.14 -1.02 -2.06
N LYS A 29 9.17 -1.74 -1.61
CA LYS A 29 10.47 -1.77 -2.29
C LYS A 29 10.28 -2.16 -3.75
N ARG A 30 10.90 -1.37 -4.62
CA ARG A 30 10.93 -1.57 -6.07
C ARG A 30 11.18 -3.03 -6.44
N GLY A 31 12.23 -3.65 -5.89
CA GLY A 31 12.59 -5.02 -6.21
C GLY A 31 11.50 -6.05 -5.89
N ARG A 32 10.65 -5.81 -4.88
CA ARG A 32 9.52 -6.70 -4.54
C ARG A 32 8.40 -6.59 -5.56
N LEU A 33 8.10 -5.38 -6.01
CA LEU A 33 7.09 -5.12 -7.05
C LEU A 33 7.57 -5.65 -8.41
N GLU A 34 8.83 -5.45 -8.75
CA GLU A 34 9.43 -5.98 -9.98
C GLU A 34 9.48 -7.51 -9.95
N GLY A 35 9.71 -8.14 -8.79
CA GLY A 35 9.58 -9.59 -8.61
C GLY A 35 8.18 -10.14 -8.91
N LEU A 36 7.14 -9.31 -8.79
CA LEU A 36 5.77 -9.61 -9.18
C LEU A 36 5.47 -9.27 -10.65
N ASP A 37 6.46 -8.84 -11.43
CA ASP A 37 6.32 -8.28 -12.78
C ASP A 37 5.40 -7.05 -12.83
N ILE A 38 5.44 -6.24 -11.77
CA ILE A 38 4.71 -4.97 -11.68
C ILE A 38 5.69 -3.85 -12.02
N LYS A 39 5.33 -3.05 -13.02
CA LYS A 39 6.14 -1.94 -13.53
C LYS A 39 5.50 -0.60 -13.17
N PRO A 40 6.30 0.44 -12.92
CA PRO A 40 5.74 1.78 -12.70
C PRO A 40 5.03 2.27 -13.96
N MET A 41 3.83 2.81 -13.78
CA MET A 41 2.98 3.40 -14.82
C MET A 41 3.32 4.87 -15.07
N THR A 42 3.70 5.60 -14.02
CA THR A 42 4.09 7.01 -14.06
C THR A 42 5.02 7.35 -12.88
N ARG A 43 5.39 8.62 -12.74
CA ARG A 43 6.19 9.13 -11.62
C ARG A 43 5.49 10.33 -10.99
N TRP A 44 5.41 10.34 -9.67
CA TRP A 44 4.85 11.44 -8.88
C TRP A 44 5.89 12.05 -7.97
N ARG A 45 5.71 13.34 -7.66
CA ARG A 45 6.51 14.08 -6.69
C ARG A 45 5.86 13.98 -5.31
N PHE A 46 6.67 13.69 -4.31
CA PHE A 46 6.28 13.62 -2.90
C PHE A 46 7.13 14.56 -2.08
N ARG A 47 6.56 15.07 -1.00
CA ARG A 47 7.30 15.78 0.04
C ARG A 47 7.41 14.88 1.26
N THR A 48 8.64 14.57 1.66
CA THR A 48 8.93 13.76 2.85
C THR A 48 8.62 14.53 4.13
N ILE A 49 8.55 13.83 5.27
CA ILE A 49 8.40 14.45 6.60
C ILE A 49 9.55 15.42 6.94
N GLU A 50 10.71 15.24 6.32
CA GLU A 50 11.89 16.11 6.45
C GLU A 50 11.83 17.33 5.50
N GLY A 51 10.74 17.48 4.75
CA GLY A 51 10.55 18.59 3.80
C GLY A 51 11.29 18.43 2.48
N ARG A 52 11.97 17.29 2.24
CA ARG A 52 12.65 17.01 0.97
C ARG A 52 11.64 16.61 -0.10
N ASP A 53 11.73 17.23 -1.27
CA ASP A 53 10.96 16.83 -2.45
C ASP A 53 11.68 15.66 -3.15
N ILE A 54 10.96 14.56 -3.34
CA ILE A 54 11.45 13.33 -3.99
C ILE A 54 10.51 12.93 -5.12
N GLU A 55 11.01 12.12 -6.06
CA GLU A 55 10.19 11.57 -7.13
C GLU A 55 10.24 10.04 -7.10
N ARG A 56 9.07 9.40 -7.25
CA ARG A 56 8.92 7.94 -7.16
C ARG A 56 8.03 7.42 -8.27
N GLY A 57 8.32 6.19 -8.69
CA GLY A 57 7.44 5.45 -9.60
C GLY A 57 6.14 5.06 -8.90
N ILE A 58 5.05 5.06 -9.66
CA ILE A 58 3.72 4.72 -9.17
C ILE A 58 3.14 3.62 -10.04
N GLY A 59 2.50 2.64 -9.43
CA GLY A 59 1.74 1.60 -10.13
C GLY A 59 0.52 1.17 -9.34
N GLU A 60 -0.07 0.06 -9.75
CA GLU A 60 -1.25 -0.51 -9.11
C GLU A 60 -1.00 -1.97 -8.75
N VAL A 61 -1.55 -2.38 -7.62
CA VAL A 61 -1.56 -3.77 -7.15
C VAL A 61 -2.95 -4.13 -6.67
N VAL A 62 -3.26 -5.43 -6.67
CA VAL A 62 -4.40 -5.92 -5.90
C VAL A 62 -3.89 -6.36 -4.54
N MET A 63 -4.43 -5.78 -3.47
CA MET A 63 -4.06 -6.06 -2.10
C MET A 63 -5.17 -6.83 -1.39
N GLU A 64 -4.79 -7.79 -0.55
CA GLU A 64 -5.70 -8.59 0.27
C GLU A 64 -5.23 -8.64 1.73
N CYS A 65 -6.14 -8.38 2.65
CA CYS A 65 -5.90 -8.44 4.09
C CYS A 65 -7.20 -8.73 4.84
N LEU A 66 -7.17 -9.64 5.81
CA LEU A 66 -8.35 -10.03 6.61
C LEU A 66 -9.57 -10.46 5.76
N GLY A 67 -9.34 -11.03 4.57
CA GLY A 67 -10.38 -11.42 3.62
C GLY A 67 -11.02 -10.27 2.84
N GLU A 68 -10.56 -9.04 3.04
CA GLU A 68 -10.92 -7.89 2.22
C GLU A 68 -9.90 -7.72 1.09
N ARG A 69 -10.37 -7.26 -0.08
CA ARG A 69 -9.56 -7.11 -1.29
C ARG A 69 -9.86 -5.80 -2.00
N THR A 70 -8.83 -5.10 -2.45
CA THR A 70 -8.94 -3.86 -3.21
C THR A 70 -7.82 -3.73 -4.23
N THR A 71 -8.09 -3.06 -5.35
CA THR A 71 -7.02 -2.47 -6.16
C THR A 71 -6.55 -1.20 -5.47
N THR A 72 -5.25 -0.97 -5.38
CA THR A 72 -4.68 0.22 -4.76
C THR A 72 -3.48 0.74 -5.53
N ILE A 73 -3.27 2.04 -5.44
CA ILE A 73 -2.04 2.70 -5.87
C ILE A 73 -0.89 2.28 -4.95
N ILE A 74 0.27 2.01 -5.53
CA ILE A 74 1.52 1.71 -4.83
C ILE A 74 2.64 2.65 -5.26
N VAL A 75 3.44 3.08 -4.29
CA VAL A 75 4.68 3.81 -4.51
C VAL A 75 5.85 2.82 -4.53
N PHE A 76 6.65 2.90 -5.60
CA PHE A 76 7.90 2.15 -5.71
C PHE A 76 8.96 2.81 -4.84
N ALA A 77 9.12 2.29 -3.62
CA ALA A 77 10.13 2.71 -2.66
C ALA A 77 11.53 2.30 -3.13
N GLU A 78 12.49 3.20 -2.95
CA GLU A 78 13.93 2.93 -3.12
C GLU A 78 14.51 2.39 -1.80
N ASP A 79 15.79 1.99 -1.79
CA ASP A 79 16.40 1.27 -0.67
C ASP A 79 16.41 2.03 0.67
N GLU A 80 16.44 3.35 0.64
CA GLU A 80 16.40 4.20 1.84
C GLU A 80 14.99 4.51 2.35
N ASP A 81 13.94 4.29 1.54
CA ASP A 81 12.56 4.60 1.92
C ASP A 81 11.98 3.50 2.84
N ALA A 82 11.02 3.82 3.71
CA ALA A 82 10.32 2.80 4.49
C ALA A 82 9.29 2.03 3.63
N GLU A 83 9.01 0.76 4.00
CA GLU A 83 7.84 0.03 3.49
C GLU A 83 6.68 0.18 4.47
N VAL A 84 5.58 0.79 4.02
CA VAL A 84 4.42 1.09 4.88
C VAL A 84 3.11 0.85 4.16
N LEU A 85 2.08 0.48 4.93
CA LEU A 85 0.68 0.49 4.52
C LEU A 85 0.11 1.88 4.76
N GLY A 86 -0.17 2.60 3.67
CA GLY A 86 -0.77 3.93 3.73
C GLY A 86 -2.29 3.91 3.84
N ILE A 87 -2.87 5.06 4.18
CA ILE A 87 -4.30 5.20 4.45
C ILE A 87 -5.18 4.89 3.24
N TYR A 88 -4.75 5.22 2.01
CA TYR A 88 -5.54 4.94 0.80
C TYR A 88 -5.81 3.43 0.60
N SER A 89 -4.80 2.59 0.82
CA SER A 89 -4.96 1.13 0.74
C SER A 89 -5.82 0.62 1.90
N LEU A 90 -5.65 1.18 3.09
CA LEU A 90 -6.40 0.80 4.29
C LEU A 90 -7.90 1.07 4.14
N GLU A 91 -8.26 2.24 3.61
CA GLU A 91 -9.64 2.62 3.31
C GLU A 91 -10.25 1.73 2.22
N GLY A 92 -9.52 1.48 1.13
CA GLY A 92 -9.98 0.58 0.06
C GLY A 92 -10.24 -0.86 0.57
N LEU A 93 -9.43 -1.31 1.52
CA LEU A 93 -9.62 -2.59 2.21
C LEU A 93 -10.75 -2.57 3.23
N ARG A 94 -11.40 -1.43 3.53
CA ARG A 94 -12.41 -1.32 4.59
C ARG A 94 -11.88 -1.77 5.94
N LEU A 95 -10.63 -1.40 6.24
CA LEU A 95 -9.97 -1.70 7.50
C LEU A 95 -9.69 -0.42 8.28
N GLU A 96 -9.52 -0.58 9.59
CA GLU A 96 -9.07 0.47 10.48
C GLU A 96 -8.13 -0.12 11.54
N VAL A 97 -7.35 0.75 12.19
CA VAL A 97 -6.51 0.37 13.33
C VAL A 97 -7.32 0.51 14.61
N ASP A 98 -7.48 -0.58 15.36
CA ASP A 98 -7.99 -0.52 16.72
C ASP A 98 -6.98 0.23 17.60
N PRO A 99 -7.33 1.38 18.20
CA PRO A 99 -6.38 2.20 18.96
C PRO A 99 -5.95 1.54 20.28
N VAL A 100 -6.74 0.59 20.80
CA VAL A 100 -6.46 -0.13 22.06
C VAL A 100 -5.55 -1.32 21.78
N THR A 101 -5.94 -2.18 20.83
CA THR A 101 -5.19 -3.42 20.56
C THR A 101 -4.05 -3.22 19.56
N ARG A 102 -4.03 -2.09 18.84
CA ARG A 102 -3.11 -1.77 17.73
C ARG A 102 -3.14 -2.82 16.62
N ARG A 103 -4.29 -3.46 16.42
CA ARG A 103 -4.51 -4.46 15.37
C ARG A 103 -5.44 -3.91 14.30
N LEU A 104 -5.30 -4.43 13.09
CA LEU A 104 -6.26 -4.18 12.03
C LEU A 104 -7.57 -4.89 12.35
N ARG A 105 -8.69 -4.19 12.17
CA ARG A 105 -10.04 -4.74 12.19
C ARG A 105 -10.82 -4.24 10.98
N LYS A 106 -11.87 -4.98 10.61
CA LYS A 106 -12.81 -4.53 9.59
C LYS A 106 -13.65 -3.38 10.13
N VAL A 107 -13.89 -2.38 9.29
CA VAL A 107 -14.89 -1.36 9.59
C VAL A 107 -16.28 -2.01 9.48
N GLU A 108 -17.18 -1.68 10.40
CA GLU A 108 -18.53 -2.26 10.41
C GLU A 108 -19.43 -1.67 9.32
N ALA A 109 -19.26 -0.37 9.06
CA ALA A 109 -19.95 0.35 8.02
C ALA A 109 -19.03 1.44 7.47
N LEU A 110 -19.16 1.71 6.17
CA LEU A 110 -18.59 2.90 5.56
C LEU A 110 -19.58 4.06 5.69
N LEU A 111 -19.05 5.27 5.86
CA LEU A 111 -19.88 6.47 5.82
C LEU A 111 -20.46 6.62 4.41
N ALA A 112 -21.78 6.74 4.37
CA ALA A 112 -22.53 7.16 3.20
C ALA A 112 -23.11 8.56 3.48
N LEU A 113 -23.36 9.31 2.40
CA LEU A 113 -23.82 10.71 2.36
C LEU A 113 -24.81 11.10 3.47
#